data_AF-A0A1I1BUL3-F1
#
_entry.id   AF-A0A1I1BUL3-F1
#
_cell.length_a   1.000
_cell.length_b   1.000
_cell.length_c   1.000
_cell.angle_alpha   90.00
_cell.angle_beta   90.00
_cell.angle_gamma   90.00
#
_symmetry.space_group_name_H-M   'P 1'
#
loop_
_entity.id
_entity.type
_entity.pdbx_description
1 polymer ?
#
loop_
_entity_poly.entity_id
_entity_poly.type
_entity_poly.pdbx_seq_one_letter_code
_entity_poly.pdbx_strand_id
1 'polypeptide(L)'
;MMPADLIIRNAVAEDIHALRDVFLRASLVNEDGSDLMAAHPEWFVWDDAMLPFARVAVVGERVVGFASARPDDGFLELEDLFTDPDWMRQGVASALVADIARRGLRIEVSANPLALGFYESAGFVVVGVAGTEGGPVPRMCLDARPPAGSIRGEGRYSIDLTGPGSHTLVLERGVGSLSIGPSHLGKKADLHVAPDARIDWTVFDTFSTPAGSPWPRYLHYAGSDAGFFDWAQRRPIEEMTWTPLLPADMEVDASRSKLNGLHIQIEPYGGRLTLKLPKGLNHLSVSGDLSRFSATGDMPASLTIAPHTGRRRSDPPFLFPDLGELHQVPSLALQNAPLGQPISLACLSRFPNLVSLRLWGNFCDMNLLARHNRLTSLELRFMPELEDLPSLQAWASLDSFIAYNVEEAAGKRLRQEIKIRAKTRPWTGHASVSQLRKPEWWTTEFGRPFSSWSKRLAKLANEAYDLAQANLTQARSLAEAESIITAFAARFNTLKGIETTEREDLGEAVWQLSQSDHLIGRPIAEEMARRWFDSARQY
;
A
#
# COMPACT_ATOMS: atom_id res chain seq x y z
N MET A 1 6.16 43.92 3.60
CA MET A 1 6.63 43.87 2.20
C MET A 1 7.74 42.83 2.16
N MET A 2 7.63 41.81 1.32
CA MET A 2 8.60 40.70 1.28
C MET A 2 10.00 41.21 0.88
N PRO A 3 11.09 40.68 1.46
CA PRO A 3 12.44 41.00 0.98
C PRO A 3 12.61 40.56 -0.46
N ALA A 4 13.20 41.41 -1.31
CA ALA A 4 13.32 41.16 -2.76
C ALA A 4 14.16 39.90 -3.10
N ASP A 5 15.01 39.44 -2.16
CA ASP A 5 15.96 38.34 -2.35
C ASP A 5 15.70 37.13 -1.42
N LEU A 6 14.47 36.96 -0.91
CA LEU A 6 14.13 35.83 -0.03
C LEU A 6 14.03 34.52 -0.82
N ILE A 7 14.88 33.54 -0.49
CA ILE A 7 14.89 32.20 -1.08
C ILE A 7 14.47 31.18 -0.01
N ILE A 8 13.56 30.28 -0.35
CA ILE A 8 13.19 29.15 0.52
C ILE A 8 13.70 27.85 -0.07
N ARG A 9 14.48 27.09 0.71
CA ARG A 9 15.08 25.81 0.29
C ARG A 9 15.05 24.79 1.42
N ASN A 10 15.35 23.53 1.11
CA ASN A 10 15.60 22.53 2.15
C ASN A 10 16.82 22.94 2.98
N ALA A 11 16.78 22.64 4.27
CA ALA A 11 17.94 22.76 5.14
C ALA A 11 19.00 21.72 4.75
N VAL A 12 20.27 22.07 4.92
CA VAL A 12 21.43 21.18 4.77
C VAL A 12 22.23 21.16 6.07
N ALA A 13 23.18 20.22 6.21
CA ALA A 13 23.92 20.04 7.46
C ALA A 13 24.70 21.30 7.88
N GLU A 14 25.15 22.08 6.91
CA GLU A 14 25.83 23.36 7.11
C GLU A 14 24.93 24.43 7.76
N ASP A 15 23.60 24.30 7.63
CA ASP A 15 22.66 25.26 8.21
C ASP A 15 22.42 25.03 9.72
N ILE A 16 22.77 23.87 10.30
CA ILE A 16 22.43 23.48 11.68
C ILE A 16 22.79 24.58 12.70
N HIS A 17 23.99 25.15 12.59
CA HIS A 17 24.43 26.22 13.48
C HIS A 17 23.55 27.47 13.36
N ALA A 18 23.12 27.82 12.15
CA ALA A 18 22.26 28.97 11.92
C ALA A 18 20.82 28.71 12.39
N LEU A 19 20.29 27.49 12.24
CA LEU A 19 18.97 27.13 12.76
C LEU A 19 18.93 27.24 14.28
N ARG A 20 19.94 26.66 14.96
CA ARG A 20 20.07 26.74 16.43
C ARG A 20 20.15 28.17 16.92
N ASP A 21 20.93 29.02 16.24
CA ASP A 21 21.05 30.44 16.58
C ASP A 21 19.73 31.20 16.39
N VAL A 22 19.04 31.01 15.25
CA VAL A 22 17.72 31.61 15.00
C VAL A 22 16.69 31.15 16.03
N PHE A 23 16.65 29.84 16.32
CA PHE A 23 15.76 29.24 17.31
C PHE A 23 15.98 29.85 18.70
N LEU A 24 17.24 29.94 19.14
CA LEU A 24 17.61 30.51 20.43
C LEU A 24 17.23 32.00 20.50
N ARG A 25 17.67 32.81 19.51
CA ARG A 25 17.40 34.25 19.50
C ARG A 25 15.91 34.57 19.42
N ALA A 26 15.15 33.82 18.62
CA ALA A 26 13.71 34.02 18.47
C ALA A 26 12.93 33.62 19.73
N SER A 27 13.34 32.55 20.41
CA SER A 27 12.69 32.09 21.65
C SER A 27 12.92 33.02 22.85
N LEU A 28 13.97 33.84 22.82
CA LEU A 28 14.33 34.79 23.88
C LEU A 28 13.75 36.20 23.72
N VAL A 29 12.95 36.46 22.66
CA VAL A 29 12.43 37.82 22.38
C VAL A 29 11.38 38.29 23.40
N ASN A 30 10.69 37.37 24.08
CA ASN A 30 9.64 37.70 25.05
C ASN A 30 10.11 37.48 26.49
N GLU A 31 9.57 38.25 27.46
CA GLU A 31 9.95 38.18 28.89
C GLU A 31 9.83 36.75 29.45
N ASP A 32 8.76 36.02 29.11
CA ASP A 32 8.55 34.62 29.50
C ASP A 32 9.65 33.67 28.97
N GLY A 33 10.26 33.98 27.83
CA GLY A 33 11.27 33.15 27.19
C GLY A 33 12.60 33.15 27.95
N SER A 34 12.95 34.28 28.59
CA SER A 34 14.16 34.37 29.41
C SER A 34 14.01 33.62 30.73
N ASP A 35 12.82 33.69 31.35
CA ASP A 35 12.51 32.96 32.58
C ASP A 35 12.39 31.45 32.33
N LEU A 36 11.77 31.03 31.22
CA LEU A 36 11.69 29.63 30.80
C LEU A 36 13.06 29.05 30.45
N MET A 37 13.95 29.83 29.83
CA MET A 37 15.33 29.41 29.57
C MET A 37 16.08 29.14 30.89
N ALA A 38 15.88 29.99 31.89
CA ALA A 38 16.52 29.82 33.19
C ALA A 38 16.00 28.57 33.94
N ALA A 39 14.72 28.22 33.76
CA ALA A 39 14.08 27.08 34.40
C ALA A 39 14.26 25.75 33.65
N HIS A 40 14.27 25.78 32.31
CA HIS A 40 14.26 24.62 31.41
C HIS A 40 15.19 24.81 30.21
N PRO A 41 16.51 24.92 30.41
CA PRO A 41 17.47 25.13 29.31
C PRO A 41 17.45 23.98 28.28
N GLU A 42 17.02 22.78 28.68
CA GLU A 42 16.85 21.62 27.79
C GLU A 42 15.78 21.84 26.70
N TRP A 43 14.79 22.71 26.94
CA TRP A 43 13.75 23.03 25.95
C TRP A 43 14.26 23.98 24.86
N PHE A 44 15.43 24.59 25.06
CA PHE A 44 16.01 25.54 24.13
C PHE A 44 17.16 24.94 23.31
N VAL A 45 17.13 23.62 23.09
CA VAL A 45 18.01 22.91 22.16
C VAL A 45 17.18 22.43 20.98
N TRP A 46 17.46 22.95 19.78
CA TRP A 46 16.84 22.43 18.57
C TRP A 46 17.38 21.04 18.23
N ASP A 47 16.46 20.10 17.95
CA ASP A 47 16.77 18.71 17.64
C ASP A 47 17.27 18.55 16.20
N ASP A 48 18.54 18.19 16.04
CA ASP A 48 19.17 17.97 14.72
C ASP A 48 18.47 16.88 13.90
N ALA A 49 17.73 15.96 14.55
CA ALA A 49 16.94 14.95 13.86
C ALA A 49 15.83 15.55 12.98
N MET A 50 15.45 16.82 13.21
CA MET A 50 14.46 17.52 12.40
C MET A 50 15.01 18.08 11.09
N LEU A 51 16.32 18.03 10.86
CA LEU A 51 16.97 18.56 9.66
C LEU A 51 16.37 18.05 8.33
N PRO A 52 16.06 16.74 8.14
CA PRO A 52 15.47 16.24 6.91
C PRO A 52 14.08 16.83 6.60
N PHE A 53 13.41 17.37 7.61
CA PHE A 53 12.06 17.93 7.53
C PHE A 53 12.05 19.47 7.54
N ALA A 54 13.23 20.10 7.61
CA ALA A 54 13.36 21.54 7.77
C ALA A 54 13.48 22.29 6.43
N ARG A 55 12.81 23.43 6.37
CA ARG A 55 12.89 24.45 5.31
C ARG A 55 13.50 25.70 5.90
N VAL A 56 14.47 26.28 5.20
CA VAL A 56 15.11 27.55 5.59
C VAL A 56 14.71 28.66 4.65
N ALA A 57 14.52 29.84 5.21
CA ALA A 57 14.38 31.09 4.49
C ALA A 57 15.72 31.84 4.56
N VAL A 58 16.26 32.18 3.40
CA VAL A 58 17.61 32.74 3.23
C VAL A 58 17.50 34.08 2.52
N VAL A 59 18.21 35.09 3.03
CA VAL A 59 18.41 36.37 2.34
C VAL A 59 19.92 36.58 2.17
N GLY A 60 20.39 36.67 0.93
CA GLY A 60 21.81 36.58 0.62
C GLY A 60 22.36 35.21 1.02
N GLU A 61 23.30 35.18 1.96
CA GLU A 61 23.87 33.94 2.52
C GLU A 61 23.40 33.64 3.95
N ARG A 62 22.54 34.50 4.53
CA ARG A 62 22.09 34.36 5.92
C ARG A 62 20.74 33.65 6.00
N VAL A 63 20.66 32.62 6.85
CA VAL A 63 19.38 32.04 7.27
C VAL A 63 18.68 33.04 8.18
N VAL A 64 17.49 33.47 7.80
CA VAL A 64 16.69 34.49 8.52
C VAL A 64 15.41 33.91 9.13
N GLY A 65 15.16 32.62 8.93
CA GLY A 65 14.04 31.89 9.49
C GLY A 65 14.04 30.44 9.03
N PHE A 66 13.34 29.58 9.74
CA PHE A 66 13.16 28.20 9.35
C PHE A 66 11.83 27.64 9.86
N ALA A 67 11.41 26.54 9.25
CA ALA A 67 10.24 25.78 9.68
C ALA A 67 10.51 24.28 9.51
N SER A 68 10.12 23.46 10.47
CA SER A 68 10.24 22.00 10.39
C SER A 68 8.84 21.38 10.38
N ALA A 69 8.59 20.50 9.40
CA ALA A 69 7.28 19.87 9.23
C ALA A 69 7.39 18.38 8.94
N ARG A 70 7.10 17.55 9.94
CA ARG A 70 7.18 16.09 9.83
C ARG A 70 5.89 15.51 9.24
N PRO A 71 5.98 14.49 8.37
CA PRO A 71 4.81 13.72 7.97
C PRO A 71 4.18 13.01 9.16
N ASP A 72 2.85 13.09 9.24
CA ASP A 72 2.00 12.27 10.11
C ASP A 72 0.85 11.69 9.25
N ASP A 73 0.01 10.83 9.82
CA ASP A 73 -1.06 10.14 9.09
C ASP A 73 -2.08 11.13 8.47
N GLY A 74 -1.89 11.43 7.18
CA GLY A 74 -2.77 12.30 6.40
C GLY A 74 -2.51 13.81 6.48
N PHE A 75 -1.46 14.28 7.19
CA PHE A 75 -1.10 15.71 7.28
C PHE A 75 0.40 15.92 7.56
N LEU A 76 0.85 17.18 7.54
CA LEU A 76 2.18 17.59 8.01
C LEU A 76 2.04 18.25 9.39
N GLU A 77 2.69 17.67 10.40
CA GLU A 77 2.83 18.32 11.71
C GLU A 77 3.92 19.39 11.62
N LEU A 78 3.54 20.66 11.78
CA LEU A 78 4.45 21.78 11.91
C LEU A 78 4.95 21.83 13.37
N GLU A 79 6.20 21.40 13.57
CA GLU A 79 6.84 21.34 14.88
C GLU A 79 7.53 22.67 15.22
N ASP A 80 8.37 23.16 14.29
CA ASP A 80 9.09 24.43 14.47
C ASP A 80 8.66 25.47 13.42
N LEU A 81 8.52 26.72 13.86
CA LEU A 81 8.40 27.89 12.97
C LEU A 81 9.03 29.11 13.64
N PHE A 82 10.24 29.45 13.22
CA PHE A 82 11.01 30.55 13.82
C PHE A 82 11.49 31.54 12.76
N THR A 83 11.51 32.82 13.12
CA THR A 83 12.06 33.90 12.31
C THR A 83 13.05 34.67 13.16
N ASP A 84 14.21 34.99 12.59
CA ASP A 84 15.21 35.83 13.23
C ASP A 84 14.56 37.14 13.70
N PRO A 85 14.80 37.60 14.95
CA PRO A 85 14.17 38.81 15.51
C PRO A 85 14.26 40.04 14.59
N ASP A 86 15.39 40.23 13.90
CA ASP A 86 15.61 41.34 12.98
C ASP A 86 14.71 41.28 11.73
N TRP A 87 14.16 40.10 11.43
CA TRP A 87 13.37 39.78 10.25
C TRP A 87 11.90 39.48 10.56
N MET A 88 11.50 39.58 11.83
CA MET A 88 10.11 39.43 12.24
C MET A 88 9.21 40.51 11.62
N ARG A 89 7.93 40.17 11.40
CA ARG A 89 6.92 41.03 10.76
C ARG A 89 7.24 41.48 9.33
N GLN A 90 8.22 40.86 8.66
CA GLN A 90 8.55 41.11 7.26
C GLN A 90 7.98 40.06 6.28
N GLY A 91 7.24 39.06 6.78
CA GLY A 91 6.57 38.04 5.97
C GLY A 91 7.31 36.71 5.83
N VAL A 92 8.47 36.54 6.48
CA VAL A 92 9.30 35.32 6.42
C VAL A 92 8.51 34.07 6.86
N ALA A 93 7.89 34.11 8.05
CA ALA A 93 7.10 32.99 8.56
C ALA A 93 5.92 32.62 7.63
N SER A 94 5.22 33.62 7.08
CA SER A 94 4.12 33.39 6.13
C SER A 94 4.62 32.73 4.83
N ALA A 95 5.82 33.09 4.38
CA ALA A 95 6.42 32.51 3.19
C ALA A 95 6.84 31.05 3.41
N LEU A 96 7.40 30.74 4.59
CA LEU A 96 7.71 29.37 5.01
C LEU A 96 6.45 28.50 5.09
N VAL A 97 5.39 28.99 5.72
CA VAL A 97 4.09 28.30 5.77
C VAL A 97 3.53 28.06 4.36
N ALA A 98 3.57 29.08 3.49
CA ALA A 98 3.09 28.95 2.11
C ALA A 98 3.93 27.94 1.29
N ASP A 99 5.23 27.85 1.54
CA ASP A 99 6.11 26.88 0.92
C ASP A 99 5.81 25.44 1.35
N ILE A 100 5.56 25.23 2.64
CA ILE A 100 5.12 23.94 3.17
C ILE A 100 3.74 23.59 2.62
N ALA A 101 2.80 24.53 2.58
CA ALA A 101 1.43 24.30 2.08
C ALA A 101 1.39 23.97 0.58
N ARG A 102 2.36 24.46 -0.22
CA ARG A 102 2.51 24.09 -1.64
C ARG A 102 2.80 22.60 -1.86
N ARG A 103 3.15 21.84 -0.81
CA ARG A 103 3.28 20.37 -0.86
C ARG A 103 1.94 19.65 -0.98
N GLY A 104 0.81 20.35 -0.89
CA GLY A 104 -0.53 19.83 -1.19
C GLY A 104 -1.18 19.03 -0.06
N LEU A 105 -0.58 19.04 1.13
CA LEU A 105 -1.05 18.35 2.33
C LEU A 105 -1.63 19.37 3.32
N ARG A 106 -2.58 18.92 4.16
CA ARG A 106 -3.01 19.66 5.35
C ARG A 106 -1.82 19.85 6.28
N ILE A 107 -1.70 21.02 6.90
CA ILE A 107 -0.71 21.31 7.94
C ILE A 107 -1.45 21.40 9.26
N GLU A 108 -0.93 20.78 10.30
CA GLU A 108 -1.41 20.96 11.67
C GLU A 108 -0.32 21.50 12.57
N VAL A 109 -0.72 22.23 13.61
CA VAL A 109 0.20 22.82 14.59
C VAL A 109 -0.47 22.88 15.96
N SER A 110 0.31 22.61 17.01
CA SER A 110 -0.04 22.92 18.38
C SER A 110 0.46 24.34 18.70
N ALA A 111 -0.42 25.33 18.60
CA ALA A 111 -0.01 26.73 18.55
C ALA A 111 0.26 27.31 19.95
N ASN A 112 1.43 27.93 20.13
CA ASN A 112 1.68 28.80 21.28
C ASN A 112 0.63 29.95 21.29
N PRO A 113 -0.06 30.22 22.43
CA PRO A 113 -1.04 31.31 22.54
C PRO A 113 -0.53 32.68 22.04
N LEU A 114 0.76 32.98 22.20
CA LEU A 114 1.37 34.23 21.71
C LEU A 114 1.45 34.30 20.17
N ALA A 115 1.50 33.15 19.50
CA ALA A 115 1.55 33.03 18.04
C ALA A 115 0.15 32.82 17.42
N LEU A 116 -0.91 32.71 18.22
CA LEU A 116 -2.27 32.43 17.75
C LEU A 116 -2.72 33.43 16.68
N GLY A 117 -2.55 34.73 16.94
CA GLY A 117 -2.93 35.77 15.98
C GLY A 117 -2.14 35.70 14.67
N PHE A 118 -0.89 35.23 14.70
CA PHE A 118 -0.14 34.95 13.48
C PHE A 118 -0.76 33.80 12.69
N TYR A 119 -1.00 32.66 13.34
CA TYR A 119 -1.57 31.47 12.68
C TYR A 119 -2.94 31.77 12.07
N GLU A 120 -3.81 32.48 12.79
CA GLU A 120 -5.10 32.95 12.27
C GLU A 120 -4.90 33.83 11.02
N SER A 121 -3.97 34.79 11.06
CA SER A 121 -3.66 35.65 9.90
C SER A 121 -3.08 34.88 8.70
N ALA A 122 -2.35 33.79 8.96
CA ALA A 122 -1.82 32.88 7.95
C ALA A 122 -2.91 31.93 7.40
N GLY A 123 -4.12 31.96 7.96
CA GLY A 123 -5.28 31.19 7.51
C GLY A 123 -5.47 29.85 8.21
N PHE A 124 -4.77 29.60 9.31
CA PHE A 124 -5.05 28.45 10.16
C PHE A 124 -6.37 28.65 10.91
N VAL A 125 -7.08 27.55 11.17
CA VAL A 125 -8.30 27.52 11.97
C VAL A 125 -8.12 26.62 13.18
N VAL A 126 -8.71 27.00 14.32
CA VAL A 126 -8.69 26.17 15.53
C VAL A 126 -9.59 24.94 15.32
N VAL A 127 -9.05 23.75 15.56
CA VAL A 127 -9.74 22.45 15.42
C VAL A 127 -9.82 21.65 16.71
N GLY A 128 -9.14 22.09 17.77
CA GLY A 128 -9.19 21.42 19.06
C GLY A 128 -8.20 21.99 20.07
N VAL A 129 -7.87 21.17 21.06
CA VAL A 129 -6.89 21.47 22.11
C VAL A 129 -5.93 20.29 22.20
N ALA A 130 -4.63 20.56 22.20
CA ALA A 130 -3.58 19.56 22.41
C ALA A 130 -2.99 19.71 23.82
N GLY A 131 -2.64 18.59 24.46
CA GLY A 131 -1.90 18.60 25.72
C GLY A 131 -0.40 18.70 25.47
N THR A 132 0.27 19.65 26.11
CA THR A 132 1.74 19.80 26.09
C THR A 132 2.27 19.83 27.52
N GLU A 133 3.59 19.68 27.71
CA GLU A 133 4.22 19.81 29.03
C GLU A 133 3.98 21.18 29.67
N GLY A 134 3.83 22.24 28.86
CA GLY A 134 3.49 23.60 29.29
C GLY A 134 1.99 23.84 29.51
N GLY A 135 1.15 22.81 29.40
CA GLY A 135 -0.31 22.90 29.54
C GLY A 135 -1.07 22.79 28.21
N PRO A 136 -2.40 22.92 28.23
CA PRO A 136 -3.24 22.79 27.04
C PRO A 136 -3.07 23.98 26.10
N VAL A 137 -2.88 23.71 24.80
CA VAL A 137 -2.72 24.72 23.76
C VAL A 137 -3.71 24.51 22.61
N PRO A 138 -4.10 25.58 21.86
CA PRO A 138 -4.95 25.43 20.68
C PRO A 138 -4.30 24.53 19.63
N ARG A 139 -5.03 23.52 19.19
CA ARG A 139 -4.70 22.74 18.00
C ARG A 139 -5.28 23.45 16.78
N MET A 140 -4.47 23.73 15.79
CA MET A 140 -4.88 24.45 14.59
C MET A 140 -4.49 23.71 13.31
N CYS A 141 -5.25 23.92 12.23
CA CYS A 141 -4.90 23.38 10.92
C CYS A 141 -4.97 24.43 9.81
N LEU A 142 -4.10 24.28 8.81
CA LEU A 142 -4.15 24.99 7.54
C LEU A 142 -4.31 23.96 6.43
N ASP A 143 -5.47 23.98 5.79
CA ASP A 143 -5.70 23.20 4.58
C ASP A 143 -4.96 23.87 3.41
N ALA A 144 -4.28 23.06 2.58
CA ALA A 144 -3.68 23.56 1.34
C ALA A 144 -4.78 24.24 0.52
N ARG A 145 -4.68 25.56 0.28
CA ARG A 145 -5.70 26.26 -0.49
C ARG A 145 -5.59 25.82 -1.95
N PRO A 146 -6.59 25.14 -2.51
CA PRO A 146 -6.58 24.86 -3.93
C PRO A 146 -6.83 26.17 -4.69
N PRO A 147 -6.46 26.25 -5.98
CA PRO A 147 -6.64 27.46 -6.79
C PRO A 147 -8.09 27.98 -6.69
N ALA A 148 -8.25 29.31 -6.68
CA ALA A 148 -9.56 29.95 -6.61
C ALA A 148 -10.47 29.41 -7.74
N GLY A 149 -11.67 28.93 -7.38
CA GLY A 149 -12.59 28.28 -8.33
C GLY A 149 -12.54 26.75 -8.36
N SER A 150 -11.71 26.10 -7.54
CA SER A 150 -11.66 24.63 -7.48
C SER A 150 -13.00 24.03 -7.04
N ILE A 151 -13.41 22.98 -7.74
CA ILE A 151 -14.65 22.25 -7.49
C ILE A 151 -14.44 21.30 -6.31
N ARG A 152 -15.30 21.44 -5.30
CA ARG A 152 -15.26 20.64 -4.05
C ARG A 152 -16.59 20.01 -3.68
N GLY A 153 -17.66 20.50 -4.30
CA GLY A 153 -19.02 20.07 -4.01
C GLY A 153 -19.30 18.71 -4.61
N GLU A 154 -20.22 17.99 -3.98
CA GLU A 154 -20.85 16.84 -4.61
C GLU A 154 -21.58 17.30 -5.89
N GLY A 155 -21.57 16.45 -6.91
CA GLY A 155 -22.21 16.82 -8.17
C GLY A 155 -21.86 15.93 -9.33
N ARG A 156 -22.45 16.28 -10.47
CA ARG A 156 -22.19 15.66 -11.77
C ARG A 156 -21.54 16.70 -12.67
N TYR A 157 -20.32 16.44 -13.10
CA TYR A 157 -19.48 17.37 -13.84
C TYR A 157 -19.17 16.80 -15.21
N SER A 158 -19.44 17.55 -16.26
CA SER A 158 -18.97 17.20 -17.60
C SER A 158 -17.46 17.47 -17.67
N ILE A 159 -16.68 16.50 -18.12
CA ILE A 159 -15.22 16.58 -18.20
C ILE A 159 -14.73 16.13 -19.58
N ASP A 160 -13.56 16.65 -19.96
CA ASP A 160 -12.99 16.49 -21.30
C ASP A 160 -11.99 15.32 -21.38
N LEU A 161 -12.29 14.21 -20.70
CA LEU A 161 -11.31 13.14 -20.43
C LEU A 161 -10.65 12.54 -21.67
N THR A 162 -11.42 12.27 -22.73
CA THR A 162 -10.92 11.76 -24.03
C THR A 162 -11.31 12.68 -25.19
N GLY A 163 -11.74 13.91 -24.89
CA GLY A 163 -12.33 14.86 -25.83
C GLY A 163 -13.46 15.69 -25.18
N PRO A 164 -13.90 16.79 -25.82
CA PRO A 164 -14.83 17.74 -25.23
C PRO A 164 -16.15 17.10 -24.77
N GLY A 165 -16.51 17.29 -23.51
CA GLY A 165 -17.73 16.78 -22.88
C GLY A 165 -17.87 15.25 -22.90
N SER A 166 -16.78 14.51 -23.12
CA SER A 166 -16.80 13.07 -23.36
C SER A 166 -17.33 12.25 -22.18
N HIS A 167 -17.17 12.74 -20.95
CA HIS A 167 -17.50 11.98 -19.75
C HIS A 167 -18.25 12.83 -18.72
N THR A 168 -18.98 12.16 -17.84
CA THR A 168 -19.59 12.77 -16.65
C THR A 168 -18.95 12.18 -15.40
N LEU A 169 -18.19 13.00 -14.69
CA LEU A 169 -17.65 12.67 -13.38
C LEU A 169 -18.70 12.88 -12.30
N VAL A 170 -18.86 11.90 -11.42
CA VAL A 170 -19.71 12.01 -10.22
C VAL A 170 -18.81 12.15 -9.00
N LEU A 171 -18.96 13.25 -8.26
CA LEU A 171 -18.28 13.45 -6.99
C LEU A 171 -19.23 13.21 -5.83
N GLU A 172 -18.81 12.34 -4.92
CA GLU A 172 -19.52 12.00 -3.69
C GLU A 172 -18.72 12.43 -2.46
N ARG A 173 -19.42 12.70 -1.35
CA ARG A 173 -18.79 13.18 -0.13
C ARG A 173 -17.81 12.16 0.44
N GLY A 174 -16.60 12.61 0.76
CA GLY A 174 -15.60 11.77 1.43
C GLY A 174 -14.97 10.71 0.52
N VAL A 175 -15.36 10.65 -0.76
CA VAL A 175 -14.74 9.74 -1.74
C VAL A 175 -13.52 10.43 -2.34
N GLY A 176 -12.33 9.99 -1.91
CA GLY A 176 -11.05 10.45 -2.45
C GLY A 176 -10.51 9.62 -3.61
N SER A 177 -11.22 8.58 -4.02
CA SER A 177 -10.80 7.62 -5.05
C SER A 177 -11.47 7.88 -6.39
N LEU A 178 -10.79 7.53 -7.47
CA LEU A 178 -11.35 7.50 -8.83
C LEU A 178 -10.86 6.26 -9.57
N SER A 179 -11.78 5.53 -10.18
CA SER A 179 -11.49 4.36 -11.00
C SER A 179 -11.82 4.61 -12.47
N ILE A 180 -10.87 4.39 -13.36
CA ILE A 180 -10.99 4.59 -14.81
C ILE A 180 -10.61 3.29 -15.53
N GLY A 181 -11.39 2.86 -16.52
CA GLY A 181 -10.99 1.71 -17.32
C GLY A 181 -12.01 1.26 -18.35
N PRO A 182 -11.82 0.10 -18.99
CA PRO A 182 -12.69 -0.38 -20.06
C PRO A 182 -14.10 -0.74 -19.58
N SER A 183 -15.04 -0.72 -20.52
CA SER A 183 -16.47 -0.97 -20.26
C SER A 183 -16.77 -2.30 -19.57
N HIS A 184 -15.94 -3.33 -19.79
CA HIS A 184 -16.11 -4.63 -19.15
C HIS A 184 -15.92 -4.61 -17.63
N LEU A 185 -15.28 -3.57 -17.07
CA LEU A 185 -15.20 -3.38 -15.61
C LEU A 185 -16.56 -3.03 -14.99
N GLY A 186 -17.54 -2.61 -15.79
CA GLY A 186 -18.88 -2.30 -15.32
C GLY A 186 -18.85 -1.32 -14.15
N LYS A 187 -19.47 -1.68 -13.03
CA LYS A 187 -19.53 -0.83 -11.82
C LYS A 187 -18.21 -0.70 -11.04
N LYS A 188 -17.15 -1.41 -11.44
CA LYS A 188 -15.82 -1.29 -10.81
C LYS A 188 -15.04 -0.08 -11.32
N ALA A 189 -15.49 0.56 -12.40
CA ALA A 189 -14.93 1.81 -12.92
C ALA A 189 -15.99 2.92 -12.84
N ASP A 190 -15.58 4.09 -12.37
CA ASP A 190 -16.39 5.30 -12.32
C ASP A 190 -16.49 5.95 -13.71
N LEU A 191 -15.40 5.87 -14.49
CA LEU A 191 -15.28 6.41 -15.84
C LEU A 191 -14.84 5.31 -16.81
N HIS A 192 -15.61 5.12 -17.89
CA HIS A 192 -15.31 4.10 -18.90
C HIS A 192 -14.61 4.68 -20.12
N VAL A 193 -13.40 4.20 -20.40
CA VAL A 193 -12.59 4.61 -21.57
C VAL A 193 -12.23 3.41 -22.44
N ALA A 194 -11.88 3.63 -23.71
CA ALA A 194 -11.31 2.54 -24.51
C ALA A 194 -9.95 2.10 -23.94
N PRO A 195 -9.59 0.80 -24.04
CA PRO A 195 -8.31 0.25 -23.60
C PRO A 195 -7.07 1.06 -23.99
N ASP A 196 -7.08 1.61 -25.20
CA ASP A 196 -6.00 2.34 -25.86
C ASP A 196 -6.25 3.85 -25.93
N ALA A 197 -7.29 4.35 -25.26
CA ALA A 197 -7.61 5.77 -25.24
C ALA A 197 -6.49 6.58 -24.58
N ARG A 198 -6.12 7.69 -25.21
CA ARG A 198 -5.32 8.74 -24.56
C ARG A 198 -6.20 9.49 -23.58
N ILE A 199 -5.68 9.72 -22.38
CA ILE A 199 -6.40 10.38 -21.30
C ILE A 199 -5.80 11.77 -21.08
N ASP A 200 -6.65 12.79 -21.07
CA ASP A 200 -6.27 14.09 -20.53
C ASP A 200 -6.41 14.08 -19.01
N TRP A 201 -5.30 13.82 -18.31
CA TRP A 201 -5.26 13.79 -16.86
C TRP A 201 -5.41 15.17 -16.21
N THR A 202 -5.18 16.26 -16.96
CA THR A 202 -5.23 17.63 -16.43
C THR A 202 -6.64 18.10 -16.13
N VAL A 203 -7.66 17.41 -16.66
CA VAL A 203 -9.07 17.68 -16.32
C VAL A 203 -9.32 17.60 -14.81
N PHE A 204 -8.51 16.82 -14.09
CA PHE A 204 -8.63 16.64 -12.64
C PHE A 204 -7.99 17.78 -11.82
N ASP A 205 -7.21 18.68 -12.43
CA ASP A 205 -6.53 19.77 -11.73
C ASP A 205 -7.50 20.77 -11.09
N THR A 206 -8.73 20.83 -11.59
CA THR A 206 -9.79 21.71 -11.09
C THR A 206 -10.50 21.18 -9.84
N PHE A 207 -10.26 19.92 -9.47
CA PHE A 207 -10.97 19.25 -8.38
C PHE A 207 -10.12 19.14 -7.12
N SER A 208 -10.76 19.30 -5.97
CA SER A 208 -10.08 19.22 -4.68
C SER A 208 -10.98 18.55 -3.64
N THR A 209 -10.34 17.93 -2.65
CA THR A 209 -11.05 17.40 -1.50
C THR A 209 -11.70 18.55 -0.71
N PRO A 210 -12.68 18.28 0.16
CA PRO A 210 -13.21 19.30 1.07
C PRO A 210 -12.12 20.00 1.89
N ALA A 211 -11.06 19.26 2.26
CA ALA A 211 -9.87 19.74 2.97
C ALA A 211 -8.83 20.40 2.05
N GLY A 212 -9.17 20.71 0.79
CA GLY A 212 -8.34 21.50 -0.12
C GLY A 212 -7.18 20.76 -0.80
N SER A 213 -6.89 19.51 -0.43
CA SER A 213 -5.90 18.69 -1.14
C SER A 213 -6.35 18.38 -2.58
N PRO A 214 -5.41 18.13 -3.51
CA PRO A 214 -5.76 17.71 -4.86
C PRO A 214 -6.63 16.44 -4.87
N TRP A 215 -7.71 16.44 -5.65
CA TRP A 215 -8.55 15.26 -5.89
C TRP A 215 -8.34 14.77 -7.33
N PRO A 216 -8.31 13.46 -7.62
CA PRO A 216 -8.38 12.33 -6.67
C PRO A 216 -7.06 12.09 -5.94
N ARG A 217 -7.14 11.44 -4.77
CA ARG A 217 -5.99 11.00 -3.95
C ARG A 217 -5.57 9.57 -4.31
N TYR A 218 -6.54 8.70 -4.50
CA TYR A 218 -6.35 7.29 -4.88
C TYR A 218 -6.87 7.08 -6.31
N LEU A 219 -6.02 6.61 -7.20
CA LEU A 219 -6.37 6.36 -8.60
C LEU A 219 -6.28 4.88 -8.92
N HIS A 220 -7.29 4.35 -9.60
CA HIS A 220 -7.26 3.03 -10.21
C HIS A 220 -7.45 3.20 -11.70
N TYR A 221 -6.50 2.72 -12.50
CA TYR A 221 -6.57 2.81 -13.95
C TYR A 221 -6.26 1.47 -14.60
N ALA A 222 -7.13 1.03 -15.52
CA ALA A 222 -6.87 -0.09 -16.41
C ALA A 222 -6.86 0.40 -17.86
N GLY A 223 -5.71 0.31 -18.52
CA GLY A 223 -5.52 0.82 -19.88
C GLY A 223 -4.06 1.06 -20.23
N SER A 224 -3.78 1.43 -21.47
CA SER A 224 -2.41 1.58 -21.98
C SER A 224 -1.80 2.98 -21.79
N ASP A 225 -2.57 3.98 -21.34
CA ASP A 225 -2.07 5.36 -21.21
C ASP A 225 -1.21 5.54 -19.95
N ALA A 226 0.07 5.84 -20.13
CA ALA A 226 1.00 6.14 -19.03
C ALA A 226 1.11 7.65 -18.73
N GLY A 227 0.24 8.49 -19.29
CA GLY A 227 0.32 9.95 -19.19
C GLY A 227 0.17 10.49 -17.75
N PHE A 228 -0.39 9.69 -16.84
CA PHE A 228 -0.48 10.05 -15.43
C PHE A 228 0.91 10.22 -14.78
N PHE A 229 1.96 9.55 -15.29
CA PHE A 229 3.32 9.78 -14.79
C PHE A 229 3.82 11.19 -15.10
N ASP A 230 3.52 11.72 -16.29
CA ASP A 230 3.86 13.09 -16.66
C ASP A 230 3.04 14.11 -15.88
N TRP A 231 1.74 13.83 -15.71
CA TRP A 231 0.86 14.63 -14.87
C TRP A 231 1.36 14.69 -13.41
N ALA A 232 1.82 13.54 -12.87
CA ALA A 232 2.35 13.43 -11.53
C ALA A 232 3.63 14.23 -11.28
N GLN A 233 4.31 14.73 -12.32
CA GLN A 233 5.48 15.62 -12.13
C GLN A 233 5.06 16.98 -11.51
N ARG A 234 3.88 17.47 -11.89
CA ARG A 234 3.37 18.78 -11.49
C ARG A 234 2.47 18.70 -10.25
N ARG A 235 1.83 17.56 -10.03
CA ARG A 235 0.85 17.34 -8.96
C ARG A 235 1.13 16.00 -8.26
N PRO A 236 1.30 15.95 -6.93
CA PRO A 236 1.50 14.68 -6.23
C PRO A 236 0.26 13.79 -6.32
N ILE A 237 0.49 12.48 -6.44
CA ILE A 237 -0.54 11.45 -6.33
C ILE A 237 -0.18 10.56 -5.14
N GLU A 238 -1.13 10.32 -4.26
CA GLU A 238 -0.89 9.54 -3.05
C GLU A 238 -0.77 8.06 -3.36
N GLU A 239 -1.75 7.50 -4.07
CA GLU A 239 -1.71 6.10 -4.50
C GLU A 239 -2.19 5.97 -5.94
N MET A 240 -1.42 5.24 -6.74
CA MET A 240 -1.78 4.88 -8.11
C MET A 240 -1.80 3.36 -8.24
N THR A 241 -2.94 2.80 -8.62
CA THR A 241 -3.07 1.41 -9.06
C THR A 241 -3.24 1.38 -10.57
N TRP A 242 -2.36 0.66 -11.26
CA TRP A 242 -2.35 0.57 -12.71
C TRP A 242 -2.37 -0.89 -13.16
N THR A 243 -3.36 -1.25 -13.97
CA THR A 243 -3.40 -2.49 -14.74
C THR A 243 -3.07 -2.15 -16.20
N PRO A 244 -1.77 -2.13 -16.58
CA PRO A 244 -1.36 -1.76 -17.92
C PRO A 244 -1.88 -2.75 -18.96
N LEU A 245 -2.49 -2.23 -20.02
CA LEU A 245 -2.78 -3.00 -21.23
C LEU A 245 -1.63 -2.82 -22.21
N LEU A 246 -0.80 -3.86 -22.35
CA LEU A 246 0.47 -3.82 -23.08
C LEU A 246 0.37 -4.60 -24.40
N PRO A 247 -0.06 -3.99 -25.52
CA PRO A 247 -0.07 -4.65 -26.82
C PRO A 247 1.35 -4.95 -27.35
N ALA A 248 2.35 -4.20 -26.88
CA ALA A 248 3.77 -4.38 -27.15
C ALA A 248 4.58 -3.98 -25.90
N ASP A 249 5.88 -4.20 -25.94
CA ASP A 249 6.79 -3.75 -24.88
C ASP A 249 6.69 -2.23 -24.69
N MET A 250 6.70 -1.81 -23.43
CA MET A 250 6.53 -0.41 -23.04
C MET A 250 7.63 -0.01 -22.08
N GLU A 251 8.30 1.10 -22.39
CA GLU A 251 9.26 1.73 -21.50
C GLU A 251 8.71 3.07 -21.01
N VAL A 252 8.81 3.32 -19.71
CA VAL A 252 8.32 4.55 -19.07
C VAL A 252 9.39 5.11 -18.13
N ASP A 253 9.72 6.39 -18.30
CA ASP A 253 10.56 7.13 -17.34
C ASP A 253 9.67 7.92 -16.37
N ALA A 254 9.47 7.37 -15.17
CA ALA A 254 8.71 8.00 -14.10
C ALA A 254 9.60 8.70 -13.06
N SER A 255 10.90 8.89 -13.34
CA SER A 255 11.86 9.39 -12.36
C SER A 255 11.54 10.79 -11.82
N ARG A 256 10.75 11.59 -12.56
CA ARG A 256 10.31 12.94 -12.14
C ARG A 256 8.90 12.96 -11.52
N SER A 257 8.18 11.86 -11.58
CA SER A 257 6.82 11.75 -11.07
C SER A 257 6.80 11.83 -9.54
N LYS A 258 5.77 12.44 -8.96
CA LYS A 258 5.60 12.54 -7.50
C LYS A 258 4.51 11.57 -7.05
N LEU A 259 4.91 10.33 -6.79
CA LEU A 259 4.04 9.24 -6.35
C LEU A 259 4.49 8.77 -4.97
N ASN A 260 3.55 8.63 -4.02
CA ASN A 260 3.86 8.01 -2.73
C ASN A 260 3.79 6.48 -2.82
N GLY A 261 2.71 5.93 -3.36
CA GLY A 261 2.55 4.50 -3.63
C GLY A 261 2.17 4.20 -5.08
N LEU A 262 2.73 3.12 -5.62
CA LEU A 262 2.45 2.62 -6.97
C LEU A 262 2.18 1.12 -6.92
N HIS A 263 1.02 0.70 -7.43
CA HIS A 263 0.60 -0.70 -7.54
C HIS A 263 0.44 -1.04 -9.01
N ILE A 264 1.12 -2.08 -9.47
CA ILE A 264 1.13 -2.49 -10.88
C ILE A 264 0.64 -3.94 -10.96
N GLN A 265 -0.42 -4.18 -11.71
CA GLN A 265 -0.93 -5.52 -11.99
C GLN A 265 -0.60 -5.91 -13.44
N ILE A 266 0.36 -6.82 -13.62
CA ILE A 266 0.77 -7.33 -14.92
C ILE A 266 -0.07 -8.55 -15.28
N GLU A 267 -0.97 -8.38 -16.23
CA GLU A 267 -1.75 -9.48 -16.80
C GLU A 267 -0.84 -10.53 -17.46
N PRO A 268 -1.23 -11.81 -17.58
CA PRO A 268 -0.36 -12.88 -18.08
C PRO A 268 -0.14 -12.86 -19.61
N TYR A 269 -0.80 -11.98 -20.35
CA TYR A 269 -0.63 -11.81 -21.80
C TYR A 269 -0.26 -10.36 -22.20
N GLY A 270 0.47 -10.20 -23.30
CA GLY A 270 0.92 -8.90 -23.84
C GLY A 270 2.45 -8.70 -23.78
N GLY A 271 2.89 -7.46 -23.93
CA GLY A 271 4.30 -7.04 -23.86
C GLY A 271 4.84 -6.84 -22.45
N ARG A 272 6.14 -6.52 -22.35
CA ARG A 272 6.86 -6.24 -21.11
C ARG A 272 6.74 -4.77 -20.70
N LEU A 273 6.67 -4.49 -19.40
CA LEU A 273 6.79 -3.14 -18.85
C LEU A 273 8.20 -2.94 -18.25
N THR A 274 8.91 -1.93 -18.74
CA THR A 274 10.17 -1.44 -18.16
C THR A 274 9.92 -0.06 -17.57
N LEU A 275 10.08 0.07 -16.25
CA LEU A 275 9.78 1.31 -15.53
C LEU A 275 11.03 1.86 -14.84
N LYS A 276 11.41 3.09 -15.14
CA LYS A 276 12.37 3.82 -14.32
C LYS A 276 11.61 4.52 -13.19
N LEU A 277 11.86 4.11 -11.95
CA LEU A 277 11.03 4.44 -10.81
C LEU A 277 11.12 5.93 -10.41
N PRO A 278 10.03 6.48 -9.84
CA PRO A 278 10.03 7.79 -9.21
C PRO A 278 11.07 7.91 -8.09
N LYS A 279 11.71 9.08 -7.99
CA LYS A 279 12.57 9.37 -6.85
C LYS A 279 11.75 9.47 -5.56
N GLY A 280 12.20 8.80 -4.51
CA GLY A 280 11.55 8.83 -3.20
C GLY A 280 10.20 8.10 -3.13
N LEU A 281 9.95 7.16 -4.05
CA LEU A 281 8.78 6.29 -3.98
C LEU A 281 8.77 5.52 -2.65
N ASN A 282 7.71 5.65 -1.85
CA ASN A 282 7.64 5.00 -0.55
C ASN A 282 7.31 3.51 -0.70
N HIS A 283 6.33 3.20 -1.57
CA HIS A 283 5.86 1.83 -1.77
C HIS A 283 5.70 1.48 -3.25
N LEU A 284 6.22 0.31 -3.64
CA LEU A 284 5.92 -0.35 -4.90
C LEU A 284 5.24 -1.69 -4.62
N SER A 285 4.13 -1.96 -5.28
CA SER A 285 3.46 -3.25 -5.30
C SER A 285 3.41 -3.78 -6.73
N VAL A 286 3.83 -5.01 -6.97
CA VAL A 286 3.77 -5.66 -8.29
C VAL A 286 3.08 -7.00 -8.16
N SER A 287 2.02 -7.21 -8.95
CA SER A 287 1.28 -8.46 -8.98
C SER A 287 1.15 -9.02 -10.40
N GLY A 288 0.87 -10.32 -10.49
CA GLY A 288 0.65 -11.00 -11.77
C GLY A 288 1.92 -11.62 -12.36
N ASP A 289 2.10 -11.52 -13.68
CA ASP A 289 3.25 -12.12 -14.38
C ASP A 289 4.52 -11.26 -14.25
N LEU A 290 5.30 -11.57 -13.21
CA LEU A 290 6.53 -10.85 -12.87
C LEU A 290 7.63 -10.95 -13.93
N SER A 291 7.60 -11.96 -14.81
CA SER A 291 8.61 -12.10 -15.88
C SER A 291 8.55 -10.94 -16.88
N ARG A 292 7.38 -10.28 -16.95
CA ARG A 292 7.07 -9.17 -17.84
C ARG A 292 7.18 -7.80 -17.17
N PHE A 293 7.77 -7.72 -16.00
CA PHE A 293 8.08 -6.47 -15.34
C PHE A 293 9.59 -6.31 -15.14
N SER A 294 10.09 -5.09 -15.29
CA SER A 294 11.41 -4.71 -14.81
C SER A 294 11.43 -3.26 -14.37
N ALA A 295 12.26 -2.97 -13.38
CA ALA A 295 12.41 -1.63 -12.86
C ALA A 295 13.87 -1.24 -12.62
N THR A 296 14.16 0.04 -12.78
CA THR A 296 15.48 0.66 -12.53
C THR A 296 15.32 1.98 -11.78
N GLY A 297 16.42 2.53 -11.26
CA GLY A 297 16.47 3.85 -10.64
C GLY A 297 16.49 3.82 -9.11
N ASP A 298 15.82 4.77 -8.47
CA ASP A 298 15.81 4.85 -7.01
C ASP A 298 14.86 3.79 -6.44
N MET A 299 15.39 2.90 -5.61
CA MET A 299 14.61 1.82 -5.03
C MET A 299 13.60 2.32 -4.01
N PRO A 300 12.39 1.73 -3.96
CA PRO A 300 11.38 2.14 -3.00
C PRO A 300 11.78 1.73 -1.58
N ALA A 301 11.24 2.42 -0.58
CA ALA A 301 11.45 2.05 0.82
C ALA A 301 10.85 0.65 1.13
N SER A 302 9.82 0.25 0.40
CA SER A 302 9.19 -1.07 0.55
C SER A 302 8.65 -1.62 -0.78
N LEU A 303 8.77 -2.95 -0.93
CA LEU A 303 8.30 -3.69 -2.10
C LEU A 303 7.31 -4.77 -1.68
N THR A 304 6.11 -4.78 -2.27
CA THR A 304 5.18 -5.92 -2.19
C THR A 304 5.17 -6.66 -3.52
N ILE A 305 5.22 -7.99 -3.46
CA ILE A 305 5.16 -8.84 -4.65
C ILE A 305 4.10 -9.92 -4.46
N ALA A 306 3.21 -10.05 -5.44
CA ALA A 306 2.16 -11.08 -5.50
C ALA A 306 2.17 -11.77 -6.88
N PRO A 307 3.07 -12.75 -7.09
CA PRO A 307 3.14 -13.45 -8.39
C PRO A 307 1.83 -14.17 -8.71
N HIS A 308 1.55 -14.32 -10.00
CA HIS A 308 0.53 -15.26 -10.46
C HIS A 308 1.03 -16.70 -10.27
N THR A 309 0.52 -17.37 -9.23
CA THR A 309 0.84 -18.76 -8.91
C THR A 309 -0.30 -19.70 -9.29
N GLY A 310 0.02 -20.97 -9.45
CA GLY A 310 -0.95 -22.05 -9.58
C GLY A 310 -1.88 -22.16 -8.38
N ARG A 311 -3.04 -22.78 -8.60
CA ARG A 311 -4.12 -22.89 -7.61
C ARG A 311 -3.90 -24.03 -6.62
N ARG A 312 -2.93 -24.92 -6.86
CA ARG A 312 -2.79 -26.18 -6.12
C ARG A 312 -1.48 -26.25 -5.37
N ARG A 313 -1.57 -26.67 -4.12
CA ARG A 313 -0.41 -26.92 -3.26
C ARG A 313 0.57 -27.96 -3.79
N SER A 314 0.07 -28.92 -4.57
CA SER A 314 0.87 -30.00 -5.18
C SER A 314 1.67 -29.55 -6.40
N ASP A 315 1.41 -28.35 -6.92
CA ASP A 315 2.15 -27.83 -8.06
C ASP A 315 3.64 -27.63 -7.68
N PRO A 316 4.59 -27.85 -8.61
CA PRO A 316 6.00 -27.59 -8.35
C PRO A 316 6.20 -26.18 -7.80
N PRO A 317 7.08 -25.94 -6.82
CA PRO A 317 7.25 -24.61 -6.23
C PRO A 317 7.52 -23.53 -7.27
N PHE A 318 6.82 -22.39 -7.14
CA PHE A 318 7.04 -21.22 -7.97
C PHE A 318 8.44 -20.65 -7.69
N LEU A 319 9.23 -20.51 -8.75
CA LEU A 319 10.55 -19.91 -8.71
C LEU A 319 10.48 -18.47 -9.18
N PHE A 320 10.91 -17.53 -8.33
CA PHE A 320 10.90 -16.12 -8.70
C PHE A 320 11.83 -15.82 -9.90
N PRO A 321 11.36 -15.02 -10.86
CA PRO A 321 12.24 -14.46 -11.87
C PRO A 321 13.27 -13.50 -11.25
N ASP A 322 14.27 -13.12 -12.05
CA ASP A 322 15.20 -12.05 -11.68
C ASP A 322 14.48 -10.70 -11.73
N LEU A 323 14.51 -9.95 -10.63
CA LEU A 323 13.88 -8.63 -10.49
C LEU A 323 14.87 -7.47 -10.67
N GLY A 324 16.13 -7.76 -11.03
CA GLY A 324 17.14 -6.75 -11.33
C GLY A 324 17.46 -5.87 -10.12
N GLU A 325 17.37 -4.55 -10.29
CA GLU A 325 17.72 -3.58 -9.25
C GLU A 325 16.79 -3.65 -8.03
N LEU A 326 15.54 -4.13 -8.18
CA LEU A 326 14.57 -4.27 -7.08
C LEU A 326 15.04 -5.16 -5.94
N HIS A 327 16.04 -6.00 -6.19
CA HIS A 327 16.72 -6.78 -5.17
C HIS A 327 17.38 -5.93 -4.06
N GLN A 328 17.62 -4.64 -4.29
CA GLN A 328 18.30 -3.77 -3.33
C GLN A 328 17.37 -3.21 -2.23
N VAL A 329 16.07 -3.49 -2.28
CA VAL A 329 15.10 -2.97 -1.29
C VAL A 329 15.38 -3.46 0.14
N PRO A 330 15.14 -2.61 1.16
CA PRO A 330 15.35 -2.99 2.55
C PRO A 330 14.14 -3.73 3.17
N SER A 331 12.95 -3.58 2.58
CA SER A 331 11.70 -4.16 3.08
C SER A 331 10.94 -4.87 1.96
N LEU A 332 10.65 -6.16 2.16
CA LEU A 332 9.97 -7.01 1.18
C LEU A 332 8.73 -7.66 1.80
N ALA A 333 7.61 -7.62 1.08
CA ALA A 333 6.42 -8.40 1.37
C ALA A 333 6.14 -9.36 0.21
N LEU A 334 6.04 -10.65 0.49
CA LEU A 334 5.62 -11.66 -0.48
C LEU A 334 4.21 -12.13 -0.14
N GLN A 335 3.31 -12.10 -1.12
CA GLN A 335 1.92 -12.51 -0.98
C GLN A 335 1.59 -13.67 -1.91
N ASN A 336 0.90 -14.67 -1.36
CA ASN A 336 0.47 -15.87 -2.07
C ASN A 336 -0.82 -16.44 -1.48
N ALA A 337 -1.61 -17.19 -2.23
CA ALA A 337 -2.76 -17.90 -1.66
C ALA A 337 -2.30 -18.94 -0.60
N PRO A 338 -2.95 -19.03 0.58
CA PRO A 338 -2.52 -19.97 1.64
C PRO A 338 -2.47 -21.44 1.21
N LEU A 339 -3.39 -21.91 0.37
CA LEU A 339 -3.39 -23.30 -0.13
C LEU A 339 -3.08 -23.41 -1.63
N GLY A 340 -2.54 -22.35 -2.22
CA GLY A 340 -2.08 -22.33 -3.61
C GLY A 340 -0.71 -22.99 -3.80
N GLN A 341 -0.19 -22.92 -5.03
CA GLN A 341 1.17 -23.36 -5.35
C GLN A 341 2.18 -22.67 -4.42
N PRO A 342 3.08 -23.43 -3.74
CA PRO A 342 4.04 -22.84 -2.84
C PRO A 342 5.05 -21.98 -3.59
N ILE A 343 5.48 -20.89 -2.97
CA ILE A 343 6.58 -20.07 -3.48
C ILE A 343 7.89 -20.48 -2.79
N SER A 344 8.94 -20.75 -3.58
CA SER A 344 10.28 -21.03 -3.02
C SER A 344 10.95 -19.76 -2.50
N LEU A 345 11.43 -19.81 -1.25
CA LEU A 345 12.18 -18.73 -0.62
C LEU A 345 13.66 -18.66 -1.05
N ALA A 346 14.10 -19.51 -1.98
CA ALA A 346 15.45 -19.45 -2.54
C ALA A 346 15.78 -18.09 -3.20
N CYS A 347 14.75 -17.38 -3.67
CA CYS A 347 14.84 -16.04 -4.24
C CYS A 347 15.43 -15.00 -3.27
N LEU A 348 15.26 -15.19 -1.96
CA LEU A 348 15.68 -14.22 -0.95
C LEU A 348 17.20 -14.02 -0.94
N SER A 349 17.97 -15.03 -1.37
CA SER A 349 19.43 -14.91 -1.52
C SER A 349 19.86 -13.75 -2.45
N ARG A 350 18.98 -13.27 -3.32
CA ARG A 350 19.21 -12.12 -4.20
C ARG A 350 18.96 -10.77 -3.51
N PHE A 351 18.41 -10.72 -2.29
CA PHE A 351 18.10 -9.49 -1.55
C PHE A 351 19.11 -9.22 -0.42
N PRO A 352 20.28 -8.58 -0.70
CA PRO A 352 21.37 -8.43 0.27
C PRO A 352 21.10 -7.40 1.39
N ASN A 353 20.18 -6.47 1.16
CA ASN A 353 19.91 -5.34 2.07
C ASN A 353 18.68 -5.54 2.93
N LEU A 354 18.06 -6.73 2.87
CA LEU A 354 16.79 -7.00 3.51
C LEU A 354 16.91 -6.94 5.04
N VAL A 355 16.15 -6.04 5.65
CA VAL A 355 16.02 -5.89 7.12
C VAL A 355 14.60 -6.18 7.61
N SER A 356 13.60 -6.11 6.72
CA SER A 356 12.20 -6.39 7.04
C SER A 356 11.59 -7.34 6.02
N LEU A 357 10.99 -8.43 6.48
CA LEU A 357 10.34 -9.41 5.63
C LEU A 357 8.92 -9.71 6.11
N ARG A 358 7.95 -9.66 5.21
CA ARG A 358 6.58 -10.12 5.43
C ARG A 358 6.24 -11.25 4.46
N LEU A 359 5.78 -12.37 4.99
CA LEU A 359 5.30 -13.52 4.22
C LEU A 359 3.80 -13.68 4.48
N TRP A 360 3.01 -13.75 3.41
CA TRP A 360 1.57 -14.01 3.45
C TRP A 360 1.22 -15.19 2.57
N GLY A 361 0.75 -16.30 3.15
CA GLY A 361 0.31 -17.49 2.39
C GLY A 361 1.25 -18.69 2.38
N ASN A 362 1.38 -19.35 1.23
CA ASN A 362 2.11 -20.63 1.10
C ASN A 362 3.54 -20.47 0.57
N PHE A 363 4.51 -21.03 1.29
CA PHE A 363 5.93 -20.95 0.95
C PHE A 363 6.66 -22.26 1.28
N CYS A 364 7.78 -22.50 0.60
CA CYS A 364 8.71 -23.58 0.93
C CYS A 364 10.15 -23.06 1.10
N ASP A 365 11.06 -23.95 1.49
CA ASP A 365 12.47 -23.62 1.78
C ASP A 365 12.64 -22.63 2.95
N MET A 366 11.80 -22.77 3.99
CA MET A 366 11.78 -21.88 5.16
C MET A 366 13.13 -21.81 5.89
N ASN A 367 13.90 -22.91 5.88
CA ASN A 367 15.24 -22.98 6.43
C ASN A 367 16.21 -21.93 5.83
N LEU A 368 15.98 -21.50 4.59
CA LEU A 368 16.83 -20.50 3.92
C LEU A 368 16.74 -19.12 4.56
N LEU A 369 15.66 -18.83 5.30
CA LEU A 369 15.52 -17.57 6.04
C LEU A 369 16.65 -17.34 7.05
N ALA A 370 17.27 -18.41 7.58
CA ALA A 370 18.40 -18.31 8.50
C ALA A 370 19.62 -17.58 7.88
N ARG A 371 19.72 -17.50 6.56
CA ARG A 371 20.80 -16.79 5.85
C ARG A 371 20.67 -15.26 5.95
N HIS A 372 19.48 -14.75 6.28
CA HIS A 372 19.21 -13.32 6.38
C HIS A 372 19.44 -12.79 7.80
N ASN A 373 20.68 -12.81 8.27
CA ASN A 373 21.05 -12.44 9.64
C ASN A 373 20.82 -10.96 10.01
N ARG A 374 20.53 -10.09 9.03
CA ARG A 374 20.24 -8.65 9.21
C ARG A 374 18.76 -8.35 9.48
N LEU A 375 17.87 -9.35 9.46
CA LEU A 375 16.46 -9.12 9.72
C LEU A 375 16.24 -8.54 11.12
N THR A 376 15.60 -7.37 11.16
CA THR A 376 15.11 -6.70 12.36
C THR A 376 13.61 -6.87 12.54
N SER A 377 12.88 -7.14 11.45
CA SER A 377 11.44 -7.41 11.45
C SER A 377 11.09 -8.63 10.60
N LEU A 378 10.26 -9.52 11.14
CA LEU A 378 9.71 -10.67 10.42
C LEU A 378 8.22 -10.83 10.73
N GLU A 379 7.39 -10.81 9.68
CA GLU A 379 5.96 -11.05 9.76
C GLU A 379 5.56 -12.29 8.98
N LEU A 380 4.84 -13.21 9.64
CA LEU A 380 4.29 -14.44 9.10
C LEU A 380 2.76 -14.36 9.20
N ARG A 381 2.07 -14.36 8.06
CA ARG A 381 0.62 -14.19 8.02
C ARG A 381 -0.02 -15.26 7.16
N PHE A 382 -1.10 -15.84 7.66
CA PHE A 382 -1.86 -16.85 6.93
C PHE A 382 -0.99 -18.01 6.41
N MET A 383 -0.10 -18.54 7.25
CA MET A 383 0.89 -19.56 6.88
C MET A 383 0.40 -20.96 7.31
N PRO A 384 -0.07 -21.82 6.39
CA PRO A 384 -0.59 -23.14 6.73
C PRO A 384 0.49 -24.18 7.00
N GLU A 385 1.72 -23.92 6.54
CA GLU A 385 2.90 -24.74 6.82
C GLU A 385 4.05 -23.83 7.21
N LEU A 386 4.74 -24.22 8.28
CA LEU A 386 5.94 -23.57 8.81
C LEU A 386 7.00 -24.62 9.18
N GLU A 387 6.96 -25.77 8.51
CA GLU A 387 8.01 -26.78 8.62
C GLU A 387 9.36 -26.15 8.25
N ASP A 388 10.42 -26.58 8.93
CA ASP A 388 11.78 -26.05 8.77
C ASP A 388 11.97 -24.55 9.02
N LEU A 389 10.96 -23.82 9.52
CA LEU A 389 11.14 -22.44 9.95
C LEU A 389 12.21 -22.38 11.06
N PRO A 390 13.31 -21.61 10.86
CA PRO A 390 14.37 -21.49 11.84
C PRO A 390 13.88 -21.01 13.21
N SER A 391 14.65 -21.28 14.26
CA SER A 391 14.41 -20.64 15.55
C SER A 391 14.61 -19.12 15.42
N LEU A 392 13.82 -18.34 16.16
CA LEU A 392 13.96 -16.89 16.27
C LEU A 392 15.37 -16.47 16.73
N GLN A 393 16.13 -17.36 17.38
CA GLN A 393 17.53 -17.11 17.75
C GLN A 393 18.49 -17.03 16.56
N ALA A 394 18.10 -17.54 15.39
CA ALA A 394 18.89 -17.44 14.17
C ALA A 394 19.11 -15.98 13.72
N TRP A 395 18.22 -15.07 14.12
CA TRP A 395 18.27 -13.65 13.77
C TRP A 395 18.64 -12.81 14.99
N ALA A 396 19.95 -12.61 15.16
CA ALA A 396 20.49 -11.86 16.28
C ALA A 396 20.02 -10.39 16.31
N SER A 397 19.56 -9.81 15.21
CA SER A 397 19.05 -8.43 15.16
C SER A 397 17.53 -8.32 15.18
N LEU A 398 16.80 -9.44 15.21
CA LEU A 398 15.34 -9.44 15.12
C LEU A 398 14.72 -8.82 16.37
N ASP A 399 13.97 -7.75 16.21
CA ASP A 399 13.40 -6.95 17.30
C ASP A 399 11.90 -6.65 17.13
N SER A 400 11.31 -6.98 15.97
CA SER A 400 9.87 -7.10 15.78
C SER A 400 9.54 -8.44 15.14
N PHE A 401 8.47 -9.08 15.62
CA PHE A 401 8.02 -10.36 15.10
C PHE A 401 6.50 -10.51 15.19
N ILE A 402 5.85 -10.87 14.09
CA ILE A 402 4.41 -11.15 14.08
C ILE A 402 4.19 -12.51 13.46
N ALA A 403 3.44 -13.37 14.15
CA ALA A 403 2.81 -14.53 13.53
C ALA A 403 1.30 -14.46 13.76
N TYR A 404 0.53 -14.37 12.68
CA TYR A 404 -0.93 -14.24 12.73
C TYR A 404 -1.59 -15.20 11.76
N ASN A 405 -2.54 -16.01 12.22
CA ASN A 405 -3.10 -17.13 11.45
C ASN A 405 -1.95 -18.02 10.94
N VAL A 406 -1.35 -18.79 11.84
CA VAL A 406 -0.26 -19.72 11.50
C VAL A 406 -0.60 -21.11 12.00
N GLU A 407 0.02 -22.13 11.41
CA GLU A 407 -0.15 -23.50 11.86
C GLU A 407 0.16 -23.69 13.35
N GLU A 408 -0.61 -24.57 13.98
CA GLU A 408 -0.66 -24.66 15.44
C GLU A 408 0.66 -25.12 16.07
N ALA A 409 1.35 -26.09 15.46
CA ALA A 409 2.55 -26.70 16.02
C ALA A 409 3.71 -25.70 16.07
N ALA A 410 4.14 -25.14 14.93
CA ALA A 410 5.15 -24.10 14.88
C ALA A 410 4.71 -22.85 15.64
N GLY A 411 3.43 -22.47 15.58
CA GLY A 411 2.93 -21.32 16.35
C GLY A 411 3.08 -21.48 17.86
N LYS A 412 2.85 -22.67 18.43
CA LYS A 412 3.11 -22.96 19.85
C LYS A 412 4.61 -22.85 20.17
N ARG A 413 5.47 -23.38 19.31
CA ARG A 413 6.94 -23.25 19.43
C ARG A 413 7.37 -21.78 19.41
N LEU A 414 6.93 -21.00 18.43
CA LEU A 414 7.23 -19.57 18.30
C LEU A 414 6.80 -18.76 19.53
N ARG A 415 5.62 -19.05 20.11
CA ARG A 415 5.19 -18.42 21.38
C ARG A 415 6.17 -18.67 22.52
N GLN A 416 6.67 -19.89 22.63
CA GLN A 416 7.65 -20.25 23.65
C GLN A 416 8.98 -19.51 23.40
N GLU A 417 9.44 -19.47 22.15
CA GLU A 417 10.67 -18.76 21.77
C GLU A 417 10.61 -17.26 22.08
N ILE A 418 9.49 -16.58 21.76
CA ILE A 418 9.26 -15.17 22.12
C ILE A 418 9.37 -14.97 23.63
N LYS A 419 8.71 -15.83 24.42
CA LYS A 419 8.70 -15.74 25.88
C LYS A 419 10.08 -16.03 26.49
N ILE A 420 10.82 -16.98 25.94
CA ILE A 420 12.17 -17.33 26.39
C ILE A 420 13.13 -16.18 26.09
N ARG A 421 13.13 -15.67 24.85
CA ARG A 421 13.96 -14.53 24.44
C ARG A 421 13.67 -13.30 25.30
N ALA A 422 12.40 -12.98 25.56
CA ALA A 422 12.02 -11.81 26.35
C ALA A 422 12.60 -11.79 27.78
N LYS A 423 13.01 -12.94 28.34
CA LYS A 423 13.68 -13.02 29.65
C LYS A 423 15.14 -12.58 29.61
N THR A 424 15.82 -12.74 28.48
CA THR A 424 17.25 -12.43 28.33
C THR A 424 17.48 -11.17 27.51
N ARG A 425 16.58 -10.86 26.58
CA ARG A 425 16.56 -9.64 25.76
C ARG A 425 15.11 -9.24 25.48
N PRO A 426 14.64 -8.12 26.06
CA PRO A 426 13.33 -7.56 25.74
C PRO A 426 13.20 -7.23 24.24
N TRP A 427 11.98 -7.29 23.73
CA TRP A 427 11.64 -6.84 22.38
C TRP A 427 11.52 -5.31 22.39
N THR A 428 12.20 -4.63 21.47
CA THR A 428 12.07 -3.17 21.32
C THR A 428 10.89 -2.82 20.39
N GLY A 429 10.58 -3.69 19.43
CA GLY A 429 9.40 -3.60 18.57
C GLY A 429 8.25 -4.51 19.01
N HIS A 430 7.19 -4.53 18.20
CA HIS A 430 6.02 -5.37 18.47
C HIS A 430 6.37 -6.86 18.25
N ALA A 431 6.02 -7.71 19.23
CA ALA A 431 6.24 -9.15 19.19
C ALA A 431 4.98 -9.92 19.59
N SER A 432 4.37 -10.68 18.67
CA SER A 432 3.16 -11.44 18.97
C SER A 432 2.99 -12.70 18.11
N VAL A 433 2.33 -13.72 18.69
CA VAL A 433 1.86 -14.91 17.96
C VAL A 433 0.40 -15.14 18.34
N SER A 434 -0.50 -15.00 17.38
CA SER A 434 -1.95 -15.07 17.61
C SER A 434 -2.66 -15.88 16.52
N GLN A 435 -3.86 -16.38 16.85
CA GLN A 435 -4.69 -17.20 15.96
C GLN A 435 -3.96 -18.44 15.43
N LEU A 436 -3.74 -19.43 16.30
CA LEU A 436 -3.16 -20.70 15.91
C LEU A 436 -4.21 -21.58 15.24
N ARG A 437 -3.90 -22.11 14.06
CA ARG A 437 -4.86 -22.82 13.20
C ARG A 437 -4.46 -24.27 13.03
N LYS A 438 -5.45 -25.15 13.14
CA LYS A 438 -5.30 -26.56 12.81
C LYS A 438 -5.47 -26.78 11.30
N PRO A 439 -4.94 -27.88 10.72
CA PRO A 439 -5.10 -28.20 9.30
C PRO A 439 -6.55 -28.09 8.80
N GLU A 440 -7.53 -28.54 9.58
CA GLU A 440 -8.94 -28.57 9.17
C GLU A 440 -9.51 -27.17 8.96
N TRP A 441 -9.01 -26.17 9.71
CA TRP A 441 -9.44 -24.78 9.55
C TRP A 441 -8.99 -24.22 8.20
N TRP A 442 -7.77 -24.54 7.76
CA TRP A 442 -7.27 -24.12 6.46
C TRP A 442 -8.08 -24.72 5.32
N THR A 443 -8.36 -26.02 5.38
CA THR A 443 -9.19 -26.70 4.39
C THR A 443 -10.61 -26.12 4.34
N THR A 444 -11.16 -25.74 5.50
CA THR A 444 -12.51 -25.14 5.57
C THR A 444 -12.54 -23.74 4.97
N GLU A 445 -11.58 -22.88 5.33
CA GLU A 445 -11.59 -21.46 4.93
C GLU A 445 -11.03 -21.22 3.53
N PHE A 446 -9.99 -21.97 3.15
CA PHE A 446 -9.22 -21.75 1.92
C PHE A 446 -9.17 -22.98 1.01
N GLY A 447 -9.62 -24.14 1.48
CA GLY A 447 -9.55 -25.38 0.69
C GLY A 447 -10.56 -25.44 -0.44
N ARG A 448 -11.56 -24.55 -0.44
CA ARG A 448 -12.55 -24.42 -1.53
C ARG A 448 -12.33 -23.14 -2.31
N PRO A 449 -12.55 -23.14 -3.64
CA PRO A 449 -12.26 -21.99 -4.49
C PRO A 449 -13.35 -20.90 -4.44
N PHE A 450 -14.20 -20.87 -3.40
CA PHE A 450 -15.36 -19.96 -3.31
C PHE A 450 -15.17 -18.80 -2.32
N SER A 451 -14.00 -18.68 -1.69
CA SER A 451 -13.75 -17.70 -0.62
C SER A 451 -13.81 -16.24 -1.10
N SER A 452 -13.50 -16.00 -2.38
CA SER A 452 -13.56 -14.69 -3.04
C SER A 452 -14.96 -14.31 -3.54
N TRP A 453 -15.93 -15.24 -3.52
CA TRP A 453 -17.26 -15.02 -4.08
C TRP A 453 -18.12 -14.15 -3.16
N SER A 454 -19.15 -13.50 -3.72
CA SER A 454 -20.15 -12.83 -2.89
C SER A 454 -20.77 -13.81 -1.88
N LYS A 455 -21.03 -13.36 -0.64
CA LYS A 455 -21.56 -14.24 0.44
C LYS A 455 -22.74 -15.12 0.01
N ARG A 456 -23.64 -14.57 -0.81
CA ARG A 456 -24.81 -15.30 -1.34
C ARG A 456 -24.39 -16.42 -2.30
N LEU A 457 -23.54 -16.11 -3.28
CA LEU A 457 -23.09 -17.10 -4.26
C LEU A 457 -22.15 -18.13 -3.62
N ALA A 458 -21.22 -17.69 -2.75
CA ALA A 458 -20.34 -18.55 -1.98
C ALA A 458 -21.13 -19.59 -1.17
N LYS A 459 -22.22 -19.17 -0.51
CA LYS A 459 -23.10 -20.10 0.23
C LYS A 459 -23.70 -21.17 -0.68
N LEU A 460 -24.28 -20.76 -1.82
CA LEU A 460 -24.88 -21.69 -2.78
C LEU A 460 -23.85 -22.65 -3.39
N ALA A 461 -22.65 -22.16 -3.67
CA ALA A 461 -21.56 -22.96 -4.22
C ALA A 461 -21.07 -24.00 -3.21
N ASN A 462 -20.89 -23.60 -1.95
CA ASN A 462 -20.53 -24.51 -0.87
C ASN A 462 -21.59 -25.59 -0.65
N GLU A 463 -22.88 -25.23 -0.60
CA GLU A 463 -23.98 -26.21 -0.46
C GLU A 463 -24.03 -27.19 -1.64
N ALA A 464 -23.79 -26.71 -2.86
CA ALA A 464 -23.72 -27.57 -4.05
C ALA A 464 -22.52 -28.52 -3.99
N TYR A 465 -21.37 -28.02 -3.55
CA TYR A 465 -20.15 -28.80 -3.39
C TYR A 465 -20.32 -29.88 -2.31
N ASP A 466 -20.87 -29.53 -1.15
CA ASP A 466 -21.14 -30.46 -0.05
C ASP A 466 -22.05 -31.60 -0.50
N LEU A 467 -23.13 -31.27 -1.23
CA LEU A 467 -24.05 -32.26 -1.79
C LEU A 467 -23.35 -33.19 -2.79
N ALA A 468 -22.54 -32.62 -3.70
CA ALA A 468 -21.81 -33.40 -4.69
C ALA A 468 -20.77 -34.33 -4.03
N GLN A 469 -20.02 -33.81 -3.06
CA GLN A 469 -19.03 -34.57 -2.31
C GLN A 469 -19.69 -35.71 -1.53
N ALA A 470 -20.78 -35.44 -0.79
CA ALA A 470 -21.52 -36.47 -0.06
C ALA A 470 -22.01 -37.60 -0.98
N ASN A 471 -22.55 -37.26 -2.16
CA ASN A 471 -23.00 -38.26 -3.13
C ASN A 471 -21.83 -39.05 -3.74
N LEU A 472 -20.69 -38.41 -4.01
CA LEU A 472 -19.50 -39.07 -4.55
C LEU A 472 -18.93 -40.13 -3.61
N THR A 473 -18.97 -39.90 -2.29
CA THR A 473 -18.51 -40.92 -1.31
C THR A 473 -19.25 -42.24 -1.42
N GLN A 474 -20.48 -42.24 -1.94
CA GLN A 474 -21.31 -43.43 -2.12
C GLN A 474 -21.28 -43.98 -3.56
N ALA A 475 -20.64 -43.27 -4.50
CA ALA A 475 -20.63 -43.64 -5.92
C ALA A 475 -19.83 -44.94 -6.13
N ARG A 476 -20.44 -45.89 -6.84
CA ARG A 476 -19.89 -47.23 -7.15
C ARG A 476 -19.56 -47.41 -8.63
N SER A 477 -19.93 -46.45 -9.48
CA SER A 477 -19.63 -46.47 -10.91
C SER A 477 -19.23 -45.10 -11.45
N LEU A 478 -18.52 -45.08 -12.58
CA LEU A 478 -18.20 -43.82 -13.27
C LEU A 478 -19.46 -43.09 -13.77
N ALA A 479 -20.52 -43.81 -14.13
CA ALA A 479 -21.77 -43.19 -14.58
C ALA A 479 -22.47 -42.44 -13.44
N GLU A 480 -22.43 -42.97 -12.21
CA GLU A 480 -22.91 -42.26 -11.03
C GLU A 480 -22.09 -41.00 -10.76
N ALA A 481 -20.75 -41.09 -10.83
CA ALA A 481 -19.87 -39.94 -10.67
C ALA A 481 -20.09 -38.85 -11.74
N GLU A 482 -20.24 -39.24 -13.00
CA GLU A 482 -20.57 -38.35 -14.11
C GLU A 482 -21.88 -37.60 -13.88
N SER A 483 -22.93 -38.32 -13.44
CA SER A 483 -24.22 -37.74 -13.10
C SER A 483 -24.10 -36.71 -11.98
N ILE A 484 -23.32 -37.00 -10.94
CA ILE A 484 -23.10 -36.09 -9.81
C ILE A 484 -22.36 -34.81 -10.26
N ILE A 485 -21.26 -34.94 -11.00
CA ILE A 485 -20.48 -33.79 -11.49
C ILE A 485 -21.30 -32.94 -12.46
N THR A 486 -22.09 -33.58 -13.34
CA THR A 486 -23.01 -32.90 -14.27
C THR A 486 -24.10 -32.15 -13.51
N ALA A 487 -24.69 -32.76 -12.48
CA ALA A 487 -25.70 -32.12 -11.64
C ALA A 487 -25.13 -30.92 -10.85
N PHE A 488 -23.89 -31.03 -10.37
CA PHE A 488 -23.16 -29.91 -9.77
C PHE A 488 -23.04 -28.75 -10.76
N ALA A 489 -22.51 -28.99 -11.97
CA ALA A 489 -22.34 -27.97 -13.01
C ALA A 489 -23.66 -27.29 -13.40
N ALA A 490 -24.71 -28.10 -13.62
CA ALA A 490 -26.02 -27.63 -14.06
C ALA A 490 -26.68 -26.65 -13.08
N ARG A 491 -26.36 -26.74 -11.79
CA ARG A 491 -26.90 -25.86 -10.74
C ARG A 491 -26.49 -24.39 -10.92
N PHE A 492 -25.40 -24.13 -11.65
CA PHE A 492 -24.89 -22.78 -11.89
C PHE A 492 -25.33 -22.18 -13.24
N ASN A 493 -25.91 -22.97 -14.15
CA ASN A 493 -26.33 -22.53 -15.49
C ASN A 493 -27.34 -21.39 -15.50
N THR A 494 -28.17 -21.27 -14.44
CA THR A 494 -29.21 -20.25 -14.34
C THR A 494 -28.85 -19.12 -13.37
N LEU A 495 -27.68 -19.19 -12.72
CA LEU A 495 -27.25 -18.19 -11.75
C LEU A 495 -26.67 -16.97 -12.45
N LYS A 496 -27.09 -15.78 -11.99
CA LYS A 496 -26.49 -14.51 -12.40
C LYS A 496 -25.19 -14.28 -11.63
N GLY A 497 -24.22 -13.63 -12.27
CA GLY A 497 -22.94 -13.29 -11.66
C GLY A 497 -21.90 -14.42 -11.70
N ILE A 498 -22.02 -15.36 -12.64
CA ILE A 498 -20.99 -16.34 -12.95
C ILE A 498 -20.13 -15.80 -14.10
N GLU A 499 -19.10 -15.03 -13.75
CA GLU A 499 -18.14 -14.43 -14.68
C GLU A 499 -16.92 -15.34 -14.88
N THR A 500 -15.90 -14.90 -15.60
CA THR A 500 -14.70 -15.70 -15.92
C THR A 500 -14.07 -16.33 -14.68
N THR A 501 -13.90 -15.55 -13.60
CA THR A 501 -13.26 -16.03 -12.37
C THR A 501 -14.09 -17.11 -11.67
N GLU A 502 -15.41 -16.91 -11.53
CA GLU A 502 -16.29 -17.92 -10.94
C GLU A 502 -16.32 -19.21 -11.76
N ARG A 503 -16.21 -19.12 -13.09
CA ARG A 503 -16.16 -20.30 -13.97
C ARG A 503 -14.90 -21.12 -13.73
N GLU A 504 -13.76 -20.45 -13.59
CA GLU A 504 -12.50 -21.11 -13.27
C GLU A 504 -12.55 -21.75 -11.89
N ASP A 505 -13.12 -21.06 -10.90
CA ASP A 505 -13.30 -21.58 -9.55
C ASP A 505 -14.21 -22.82 -9.52
N LEU A 506 -15.27 -22.84 -10.33
CA LEU A 506 -16.12 -24.04 -10.51
C LEU A 506 -15.35 -25.20 -11.17
N GLY A 507 -14.50 -24.90 -12.15
CA GLY A 507 -13.62 -25.91 -12.75
C GLY A 507 -12.65 -26.51 -11.73
N GLU A 508 -12.07 -25.68 -10.87
CA GLU A 508 -11.21 -26.13 -9.77
C GLU A 508 -12.00 -26.96 -8.74
N ALA A 509 -13.23 -26.56 -8.42
CA ALA A 509 -14.10 -27.34 -7.54
C ALA A 509 -14.40 -28.73 -8.12
N VAL A 510 -14.62 -28.85 -9.43
CA VAL A 510 -14.80 -30.16 -10.09
C VAL A 510 -13.54 -31.01 -10.01
N TRP A 511 -12.36 -30.41 -10.18
CA TRP A 511 -11.12 -31.13 -9.94
C TRP A 511 -11.07 -31.65 -8.50
N GLN A 512 -11.35 -30.83 -7.49
CA GLN A 512 -11.39 -31.27 -6.09
C GLN A 512 -12.40 -32.41 -5.83
N LEU A 513 -13.59 -32.35 -6.45
CA LEU A 513 -14.59 -33.42 -6.38
C LEU A 513 -14.07 -34.72 -7.01
N SER A 514 -13.31 -34.65 -8.11
CA SER A 514 -12.71 -35.84 -8.73
C SER A 514 -11.67 -36.53 -7.85
N GLN A 515 -11.07 -35.79 -6.90
CA GLN A 515 -10.10 -36.30 -5.93
C GLN A 515 -10.76 -36.81 -4.63
N SER A 516 -12.08 -36.71 -4.51
CA SER A 516 -12.81 -37.14 -3.30
C SER A 516 -12.91 -38.66 -3.20
N ASP A 517 -13.02 -39.17 -1.98
CA ASP A 517 -13.26 -40.58 -1.71
C ASP A 517 -14.50 -41.09 -2.44
N HIS A 518 -14.44 -42.32 -2.96
CA HIS A 518 -15.53 -42.98 -3.67
C HIS A 518 -15.35 -44.51 -3.71
N LEU A 519 -16.41 -45.26 -3.98
CA LEU A 519 -16.43 -46.74 -3.99
C LEU A 519 -16.24 -47.37 -5.38
N ILE A 520 -15.82 -46.58 -6.38
CA ILE A 520 -15.71 -47.01 -7.79
C ILE A 520 -14.57 -48.03 -8.04
N GLY A 521 -13.55 -48.05 -7.15
CA GLY A 521 -12.40 -48.96 -7.27
C GLY A 521 -11.36 -48.55 -8.32
N ARG A 522 -11.51 -47.37 -8.96
CA ARG A 522 -10.53 -46.74 -9.86
C ARG A 522 -10.65 -45.22 -9.79
N PRO A 523 -9.57 -44.45 -10.03
CA PRO A 523 -9.60 -43.00 -9.92
C PRO A 523 -10.48 -42.34 -11.00
N ILE A 524 -11.08 -41.21 -10.66
CA ILE A 524 -11.70 -40.30 -11.63
C ILE A 524 -10.59 -39.37 -12.16
N ALA A 525 -10.12 -39.62 -13.38
CA ALA A 525 -9.09 -38.77 -14.00
C ALA A 525 -9.59 -37.32 -14.18
N GLU A 526 -8.68 -36.34 -14.05
CA GLU A 526 -8.99 -34.91 -14.16
C GLU A 526 -9.64 -34.58 -15.53
N GLU A 527 -9.10 -35.13 -16.62
CA GLU A 527 -9.60 -34.89 -17.98
C GLU A 527 -11.01 -35.48 -18.18
N MET A 528 -11.35 -36.51 -17.40
CA MET A 528 -12.68 -37.10 -17.43
C MET A 528 -13.68 -36.23 -16.67
N ALA A 529 -13.35 -35.81 -15.46
CA ALA A 529 -14.19 -34.90 -14.67
C ALA A 529 -14.41 -33.55 -15.38
N ARG A 530 -13.36 -32.98 -15.98
CA ARG A 530 -13.46 -31.77 -16.79
C ARG A 530 -14.37 -31.95 -18.00
N ARG A 531 -14.27 -33.06 -18.74
CA ARG A 531 -15.17 -33.32 -19.87
C ARG A 531 -16.63 -33.41 -19.45
N TRP A 532 -16.94 -34.07 -18.34
CA TRP A 532 -18.30 -34.13 -17.80
C TRP A 532 -18.82 -32.74 -17.43
N PHE A 533 -18.00 -31.94 -16.73
CA PHE A 533 -18.33 -30.56 -16.38
C PHE A 533 -18.56 -29.67 -17.60
N ASP A 534 -17.66 -29.73 -18.58
CA ASP A 534 -17.74 -28.95 -19.83
C ASP A 534 -18.98 -29.32 -20.65
N SER A 535 -19.39 -30.58 -20.64
CA SER A 535 -20.60 -31.04 -21.34
C SER A 535 -21.91 -30.51 -20.74
N ALA A 536 -21.88 -30.13 -19.47
CA ALA A 536 -23.05 -29.77 -18.69
C ALA A 536 -23.21 -28.25 -18.48
N ARG A 537 -22.12 -27.50 -18.48
CA ARG A 537 -22.13 -26.06 -18.23
C ARG A 537 -22.63 -25.27 -19.44
N GLN A 538 -23.40 -24.21 -19.19
CA GLN A 538 -24.03 -23.36 -20.22
C GLN A 538 -23.66 -21.87 -20.11
N TYR A 539 -22.79 -21.51 -19.16
CA TYR A 539 -22.39 -20.14 -18.89
C TYR A 539 -21.16 -19.71 -19.69
#